data_AF-A0A924B9R7-F1
#
_entry.id   AF-A0A924B9R7-F1
#
_cell.length_a   1.000
_cell.length_b   1.000
_cell.length_c   1.000
_cell.angle_alpha   90.00
_cell.angle_beta   90.00
_cell.angle_gamma   90.00
#
_symmetry.space_group_name_H-M   'P 1'
#
loop_
_entity.id
_entity.type
_entity.pdbx_description
1 polymer ?
#
loop_
_entity_poly.entity_id
_entity_poly.type
_entity_poly.pdbx_seq_one_letter_code
_entity_poly.pdbx_strand_id
1 'polypeptide(L)'
;MPNETTTENSLSKEQQVALDLCRSGENIFLTGGAGSGKSYVVREFMKDVDPKQMPILASTGAAAVLLGGRTFHSFFGLGIMEGGPEATFNRIMNDAKT
;
A
#
# COMPACT_ATOMS: atom_id res chain seq x y z
N MET A 1 18.93 34.75 -13.35
CA MET A 1 17.53 34.28 -13.24
C MET A 1 17.56 32.78 -13.43
N PRO A 2 16.98 31.97 -12.53
CA PRO A 2 17.14 30.53 -12.56
C PRO A 2 16.29 29.92 -13.68
N ASN A 3 16.95 29.27 -14.64
CA ASN A 3 16.33 28.23 -15.46
C ASN A 3 16.43 26.93 -14.66
N GLU A 4 15.58 26.79 -13.63
CA GLU A 4 15.27 25.47 -13.10
C GLU A 4 14.32 24.81 -14.08
N THR A 5 14.86 23.93 -14.92
CA THR A 5 14.10 22.92 -15.64
C THR A 5 13.25 22.18 -14.61
N THR A 6 11.98 22.52 -14.50
CA THR A 6 11.00 21.72 -13.78
C THR A 6 10.90 20.42 -14.56
N THR A 7 11.53 19.36 -14.06
CA THR A 7 11.42 18.02 -14.62
C THR A 7 9.93 17.68 -14.63
N GLU A 8 9.29 17.67 -15.80
CA GLU A 8 7.95 17.10 -15.92
C GLU A 8 8.03 15.64 -15.49
N ASN A 9 7.42 15.34 -14.35
CA ASN A 9 7.48 14.06 -13.66
C ASN A 9 6.53 13.04 -14.32
N SER A 10 6.75 12.79 -15.62
CA SER A 10 5.95 11.85 -16.39
C SER A 10 6.28 10.40 -16.03
N LEU A 11 5.26 9.54 -15.98
CA LEU A 11 5.42 8.10 -15.76
C LEU A 11 6.17 7.46 -16.94
N SER A 12 7.02 6.48 -16.66
CA SER A 12 7.58 5.64 -17.74
C SER A 12 6.48 4.84 -18.44
N LYS A 13 6.78 4.31 -19.64
CA LYS A 13 5.83 3.45 -20.36
C LYS A 13 5.43 2.23 -19.52
N GLU A 14 6.36 1.56 -18.84
CA GLU A 14 6.01 0.41 -17.98
C GLU A 14 5.21 0.83 -16.76
N GLN A 15 5.53 1.99 -16.17
CA GLN A 15 4.79 2.53 -15.04
C GLN A 15 3.36 2.92 -15.41
N GLN A 16 3.16 3.48 -16.60
CA GLN A 16 1.82 3.77 -17.13
C GLN A 16 1.01 2.49 -17.34
N VAL A 17 1.61 1.46 -17.94
CA VAL A 17 0.96 0.15 -18.09
C VAL A 17 0.57 -0.45 -16.74
N ALA A 18 1.47 -0.39 -15.74
CA ALA A 18 1.18 -0.86 -14.40
C ALA A 18 0.04 -0.08 -13.74
N LEU A 19 0.00 1.25 -13.90
CA LEU A 19 -1.07 2.09 -13.39
C LEU A 19 -2.42 1.78 -14.03
N ASP A 20 -2.44 1.57 -15.36
CA ASP A 20 -3.66 1.23 -16.09
C ASP A 20 -4.18 -0.16 -15.69
N LEU A 21 -3.30 -1.12 -15.43
CA LEU A 21 -3.69 -2.40 -14.83
C LEU A 21 -4.31 -2.18 -13.45
N CYS A 22 -3.70 -1.39 -12.56
CA CYS A 22 -4.30 -1.12 -11.24
C CYS A 22 -5.73 -0.55 -11.35
N ARG A 23 -5.97 0.30 -12.36
CA ARG A 23 -7.28 0.89 -12.65
C ARG A 23 -8.30 -0.08 -13.25
N SER A 24 -7.88 -1.23 -13.79
CA SER A 24 -8.81 -2.21 -14.36
C SER A 24 -9.62 -2.95 -13.30
N GLY A 25 -9.19 -2.92 -12.03
CA GLY A 25 -9.82 -3.65 -10.93
C GLY A 25 -9.40 -5.12 -10.81
N GLU A 26 -8.45 -5.57 -11.64
CA GLU A 26 -7.90 -6.93 -11.57
C GLU A 26 -6.93 -7.10 -10.40
N ASN A 27 -6.73 -8.35 -9.97
CA ASN A 27 -5.74 -8.68 -8.96
C ASN A 27 -4.33 -8.68 -9.56
N ILE A 28 -3.47 -7.76 -9.12
CA ILE A 28 -2.16 -7.52 -9.73
C ILE A 28 -1.05 -7.68 -8.69
N PHE A 29 0.05 -8.29 -9.13
CA PHE A 29 1.31 -8.30 -8.40
C PHE A 29 2.36 -7.44 -9.12
N LEU A 30 2.61 -6.23 -8.58
CA LEU A 30 3.60 -5.30 -9.12
C LEU A 30 4.99 -5.58 -8.54
N THR A 31 5.93 -6.01 -9.38
CA THR A 31 7.33 -6.30 -8.99
C THR A 31 8.35 -5.55 -9.85
N GLY A 32 9.63 -5.59 -9.46
CA GLY A 32 10.73 -4.91 -10.14
C GLY A 32 11.90 -4.61 -9.21
N GLY A 33 13.06 -4.24 -9.79
CA GLY A 33 14.29 -3.94 -9.04
C GLY A 33 14.17 -2.79 -8.03
N ALA A 34 15.16 -2.66 -7.14
CA ALA A 34 15.24 -1.51 -6.23
C ALA A 34 15.31 -0.19 -7.04
N GLY A 35 14.59 0.83 -6.59
CA GLY A 35 14.57 2.13 -7.29
C GLY A 35 13.71 2.20 -8.55
N SER A 36 13.02 1.13 -8.96
CA SER A 36 12.20 1.10 -10.20
C SER A 36 10.89 1.91 -10.15
N GLY A 37 10.63 2.63 -9.04
CA GLY A 37 9.42 3.45 -8.90
C GLY A 37 8.12 2.71 -8.56
N LYS A 38 8.17 1.49 -8.02
CA LYS A 38 6.94 0.74 -7.61
C LYS A 38 6.05 1.55 -6.66
N SER A 39 6.63 2.09 -5.59
CA SER A 39 5.88 2.93 -4.63
C SER A 39 5.36 4.21 -5.27
N TYR A 40 6.00 4.70 -6.35
CA TYR A 40 5.51 5.87 -7.10
C TYR A 40 4.24 5.51 -7.87
N VAL A 41 4.24 4.41 -8.64
CA VAL A 41 3.04 3.90 -9.34
C VAL A 41 1.89 3.67 -8.37
N VAL A 42 2.16 3.02 -7.23
CA VAL A 42 1.17 2.77 -6.19
C VAL A 42 0.59 4.08 -5.64
N ARG A 43 1.41 5.11 -5.41
CA ARG A 43 0.94 6.43 -4.98
C ARG A 43 0.13 7.17 -6.05
N GLU A 44 0.48 7.03 -7.32
CA GLU A 44 -0.31 7.60 -8.42
C GLU A 44 -1.69 6.94 -8.49
N PHE A 45 -1.77 5.61 -8.38
CA PHE A 45 -3.04 4.89 -8.31
C PHE A 45 -3.88 5.31 -7.10
N MET A 46 -3.24 5.55 -5.95
CA MET A 46 -3.92 6.00 -4.73
C MET A 46 -4.60 7.37 -4.86
N LYS A 47 -4.25 8.19 -5.86
CA LYS A 47 -4.96 9.46 -6.12
C LYS A 47 -6.35 9.24 -6.69
N ASP A 48 -6.60 8.08 -7.30
CA ASP A 48 -7.86 7.77 -7.98
C ASP A 48 -8.87 7.06 -7.07
N VAL A 49 -8.49 6.72 -5.84
CA VAL A 49 -9.27 5.87 -4.93
C VAL A 49 -9.56 6.58 -3.61
N ASP A 50 -10.77 6.39 -3.08
CA ASP A 50 -11.12 6.85 -1.74
C ASP A 50 -10.45 5.94 -0.69
N PRO A 51 -9.56 6.47 0.18
CA PRO A 51 -8.90 5.69 1.22
C PRO A 51 -9.88 5.05 2.21
N LYS A 52 -11.11 5.56 2.31
CA LYS A 52 -12.17 4.94 3.13
C LYS A 52 -12.75 3.68 2.50
N GLN A 53 -12.74 3.60 1.17
CA GLN A 53 -13.24 2.44 0.43
C GLN A 53 -12.14 1.39 0.20
N MET A 54 -10.89 1.82 0.06
CA MET A 54 -9.77 0.93 -0.18
C MET A 54 -8.64 1.14 0.84
N PRO A 55 -8.55 0.30 1.88
CA PRO A 55 -7.51 0.41 2.89
C PRO A 55 -6.13 0.07 2.31
N ILE A 56 -5.14 0.91 2.64
CA ILE A 56 -3.76 0.77 2.18
C ILE A 56 -2.96 0.04 3.24
N LEU A 57 -2.41 -1.13 2.90
CA LEU A 57 -1.71 -2.01 3.82
C LEU A 57 -0.26 -2.25 3.40
N ALA A 58 0.63 -2.36 4.39
CA ALA A 58 2.02 -2.75 4.19
C ALA A 58 2.50 -3.72 5.27
N SER A 59 3.63 -4.40 5.04
CA SER A 59 4.21 -5.36 5.97
C SER A 59 4.94 -4.71 7.16
N THR A 60 5.54 -3.52 6.95
CA THR A 60 6.33 -2.81 7.97
C THR A 60 5.78 -1.40 8.21
N GLY A 61 6.07 -0.85 9.39
CA GLY A 61 5.65 0.50 9.76
C GLY A 61 6.20 1.57 8.83
N ALA A 62 7.49 1.46 8.44
CA ALA A 62 8.11 2.42 7.53
C ALA A 62 7.44 2.41 6.13
N ALA A 63 7.12 1.22 5.60
CA ALA A 63 6.43 1.10 4.32
C ALA A 63 4.98 1.62 4.40
N ALA A 64 4.29 1.36 5.51
CA ALA A 64 2.95 1.88 5.75
C ALA A 64 2.95 3.41 5.74
N VAL A 65 3.89 4.05 6.46
CA VAL A 65 4.06 5.52 6.46
C VAL A 65 4.36 6.05 5.06
N LEU A 66 5.24 5.38 4.31
CA LEU A 66 5.57 5.77 2.95
C LEU A 66 4.34 5.81 2.03
N LEU A 67 3.37 4.93 2.24
CA LEU A 67 2.15 4.85 1.43
C LEU A 67 0.95 5.55 2.07
N GLY A 68 1.11 6.19 3.23
CA GLY A 68 -0.01 6.79 3.99
C GLY A 68 -1.03 5.76 4.51
N GLY A 69 -0.60 4.51 4.70
CA GLY A 69 -1.44 3.39 5.10
C GLY A 69 -1.16 2.87 6.51
N ARG A 70 -1.57 1.62 6.77
CA ARG A 70 -1.32 0.90 8.04
C ARG A 70 -0.61 -0.42 7.79
N THR A 71 -0.14 -1.08 8.85
CA THR A 71 0.37 -2.45 8.71
C THR A 71 -0.78 -3.45 8.67
N PHE A 72 -0.55 -4.62 8.06
CA PHE A 72 -1.51 -5.74 8.13
C PHE A 72 -1.89 -6.05 9.60
N HIS A 73 -0.89 -6.06 10.48
CA HIS A 73 -1.06 -6.33 11.90
C HIS A 73 -1.99 -5.33 12.58
N SER A 74 -1.77 -4.02 12.41
CA SER A 74 -2.60 -3.02 13.07
C SER A 74 -3.96 -2.85 12.41
N PHE A 75 -4.08 -3.12 11.10
CA PHE A 75 -5.36 -3.05 10.41
C PHE A 75 -6.32 -4.16 10.83
N PHE A 76 -5.83 -5.40 10.95
CA PHE A 76 -6.64 -6.57 11.31
C PHE A 76 -6.64 -6.89 12.81
N GLY A 77 -6.01 -6.07 13.66
CA GLY A 77 -5.95 -6.32 15.11
C GLY A 77 -5.08 -7.52 15.53
N LEU A 78 -4.18 -7.98 14.67
CA LEU A 78 -3.40 -9.21 14.90
C LEU A 78 -2.39 -9.07 16.04
N GLY A 79 -2.02 -7.84 16.43
CA GLY A 79 -0.92 -7.61 17.36
C GLY A 79 0.37 -8.27 16.86
N ILE A 80 1.15 -8.87 17.77
CA ILE A 80 2.37 -9.61 17.44
C ILE A 80 2.13 -11.12 17.22
N MET A 81 0.86 -11.56 17.21
CA MET A 81 0.45 -12.97 17.08
C MET A 81 1.10 -13.93 18.10
N GLU A 82 1.30 -13.45 19.33
CA GLU A 82 1.81 -14.26 20.43
C GLU A 82 0.89 -15.46 20.72
N GLY A 83 1.48 -16.65 20.92
CA GLY A 83 0.72 -17.89 21.10
C GLY A 83 0.17 -18.51 19.82
N GLY A 84 0.47 -17.94 18.64
CA GLY A 84 0.12 -18.50 17.34
C GLY A 84 -1.28 -18.12 16.82
N PRO A 85 -1.71 -18.69 15.68
CA PRO A 85 -2.94 -18.30 14.99
C PRO A 85 -4.21 -18.49 15.84
N GLU A 86 -4.34 -19.62 16.54
CA GLU A 86 -5.52 -19.93 17.38
C GLU A 86 -5.66 -18.96 18.55
N ALA A 87 -4.58 -18.68 19.28
CA ALA A 87 -4.60 -17.72 20.39
C ALA A 87 -4.93 -16.30 19.89
N THR A 88 -4.37 -15.93 18.73
CA THR A 88 -4.64 -14.65 18.08
C THR A 88 -6.11 -14.53 17.67
N PHE A 89 -6.66 -15.56 17.04
CA PHE A 89 -8.05 -15.61 16.61
C PHE A 89 -9.00 -15.46 17.81
N ASN A 90 -8.75 -16.22 18.88
CA ASN A 90 -9.55 -16.15 20.11
C ASN A 90 -9.51 -14.76 20.75
N ARG A 91 -8.35 -14.09 20.78
CA ARG A 91 -8.22 -12.72 21.27
C ARG A 91 -9.04 -11.73 20.44
N ILE A 92 -8.90 -11.75 19.11
CA ILE A 92 -9.64 -10.86 18.21
C ILE A 92 -11.15 -11.05 18.36
N MET A 93 -11.62 -12.30 18.46
CA MET A 93 -13.03 -12.62 18.63
C MET A 93 -13.61 -12.18 19.99
N ASN A 94 -12.77 -12.02 21.02
CA ASN A 94 -13.18 -11.52 22.33
C ASN A 94 -13.17 -10.00 22.39
N ASP A 95 -12.20 -9.35 21.76
CA ASP A 95 -12.09 -7.88 21.71
C ASP A 95 -13.23 -7.24 20.88
N ALA A 96 -13.74 -7.95 19.86
CA ALA A 96 -14.83 -7.48 19.00
C ALA A 96 -16.24 -7.54 19.64
N LYS A 97 -16.38 -8.05 20.87
CA LYS A 97 -17.67 -8.17 21.60
C LYS A 97 -17.94 -7.02 22.59
N THR A 98 -17.04 -6.06 22.67
CA THR A 98 -17.15 -4.81 23.45
C THR A 98 -17.39 -3.63 22.52
#